data_AF-A0A7R9LQU2-F1
#
_entry.id   AF-A0A7R9LQU2-F1
#
_cell.length_a   1.000
_cell.length_b   1.000
_cell.length_c   1.000
_cell.angle_alpha   90.00
_cell.angle_beta   90.00
_cell.angle_gamma   90.00
#
_symmetry.space_group_name_H-M   'P 1'
#
loop_
_entity.id
_entity.type
_entity.pdbx_description
1 polymer ?
#
loop_
_entity_poly.entity_id
_entity_poly.type
_entity_poly.pdbx_seq_one_letter_code
_entity_poly.pdbx_strand_id
1 'polypeptide(L)'
;MMSCQALPDGWTREEICRRNGLSAGKIDIFYYSPSGRKFRTKPQMSRYLGDSVDLTTFDYRTGKINSSLMRKNKRSKGAMAYDYTKNMRNDSSLMPPIRQTASIFKQPVTVVKSQPDSRVKQELKHGSQTERPKQLFWEKRLERMDASNVELEELENFDLPVNMKPVGPHMSKDTLLR
;
A
#
# COMPACT_ATOMS: atom_id res chain seq x y z
N MET A 1 -5.80 12.74 31.07
CA MET A 1 -5.67 11.27 30.95
C MET A 1 -6.95 10.63 31.45
N MET A 2 -7.42 9.58 30.79
CA MET A 2 -8.64 8.85 31.17
C MET A 2 -8.25 7.46 31.69
N SER A 3 -8.88 6.99 32.76
CA SER A 3 -8.70 5.60 33.21
C SER A 3 -9.26 4.64 32.16
N CYS A 4 -8.57 3.52 31.92
CA CYS A 4 -8.99 2.52 30.95
C CYS A 4 -9.59 1.31 31.67
N GLN A 5 -10.91 1.21 31.73
CA GLN A 5 -11.63 0.11 32.40
C GLN A 5 -11.38 -1.27 31.76
N ALA A 6 -10.92 -1.30 30.52
CA ALA A 6 -10.61 -2.53 29.80
C ALA A 6 -9.19 -3.07 30.08
N LEU A 7 -8.41 -2.36 30.89
CA LEU A 7 -7.08 -2.74 31.33
C LEU A 7 -7.05 -2.86 32.87
N PRO A 8 -6.02 -3.48 33.46
CA PRO A 8 -5.87 -3.53 34.91
C PRO A 8 -5.88 -2.14 35.55
N ASP A 9 -6.14 -2.09 36.85
CA ASP A 9 -6.20 -0.84 37.59
C ASP A 9 -4.89 -0.04 37.49
N GLY A 10 -5.03 1.28 37.42
CA GLY A 10 -3.92 2.23 37.29
C GLY A 10 -3.44 2.44 35.85
N TRP A 11 -3.99 1.76 34.85
CA TRP A 11 -3.73 2.08 33.45
C TRP A 11 -4.49 3.32 32.98
N THR A 12 -3.79 4.23 32.32
CA THR A 12 -4.39 5.46 31.78
C THR A 12 -4.15 5.59 30.30
N ARG A 13 -5.07 6.29 29.63
CA ARG A 13 -5.08 6.57 28.19
C ARG A 13 -5.04 8.06 27.95
N GLU A 14 -4.28 8.45 26.94
CA GLU A 14 -4.14 9.83 26.49
C GLU A 14 -4.28 9.91 24.98
N GLU A 15 -5.14 10.81 24.51
CA GLU A 15 -5.31 11.14 23.11
C GLU A 15 -4.67 12.51 22.85
N ILE A 16 -3.70 12.57 21.94
CA ILE A 16 -2.98 13.80 21.60
C ILE A 16 -3.25 14.13 20.14
N CYS A 17 -3.84 15.29 19.87
CA CYS A 17 -4.01 15.80 18.52
C CYS A 17 -2.71 16.44 18.02
N ARG A 18 -2.28 16.07 16.81
CA ARG A 18 -1.13 16.71 16.14
C ARG A 18 -1.51 18.12 15.74
N ARG A 19 -0.76 19.11 16.23
CA ARG A 19 -1.05 20.54 15.97
C ARG A 19 -0.58 21.03 14.61
N ASN A 20 0.58 20.57 14.13
CA ASN A 20 1.26 21.14 12.96
C ASN A 20 1.64 20.07 11.91
N GLY A 21 1.94 20.52 10.69
CA GLY A 21 2.44 19.69 9.57
C GLY A 21 1.34 18.98 8.77
N LEU A 22 1.74 18.16 7.79
CA LEU A 22 0.83 17.45 6.87
C LEU A 22 -0.13 16.44 7.56
N SER A 23 0.12 16.13 8.83
CA SER A 23 -0.72 15.25 9.65
C SER A 23 -1.46 16.01 10.76
N ALA A 24 -1.53 17.34 10.69
CA ALA A 24 -2.31 18.14 11.62
C ALA A 24 -3.77 17.63 11.69
N GLY A 25 -4.34 17.58 12.89
CA GLY A 25 -5.68 17.02 13.13
C GLY A 25 -5.71 15.49 13.34
N LYS A 26 -4.66 14.74 13.00
CA LYS A 26 -4.59 13.32 13.38
C LYS A 26 -4.36 13.18 14.89
N ILE A 27 -5.04 12.22 15.49
CA ILE A 27 -4.93 11.89 16.92
C ILE A 27 -4.01 10.69 17.11
N ASP A 28 -2.96 10.87 17.90
CA ASP A 28 -2.10 9.82 18.42
C ASP A 28 -2.60 9.37 19.79
N ILE A 29 -2.49 8.07 20.07
CA ILE A 29 -3.01 7.47 21.30
C ILE A 29 -1.88 6.80 22.07
N PHE A 30 -1.78 7.18 23.34
CA PHE A 30 -0.80 6.68 24.27
C PHE A 30 -1.47 6.01 25.46
N TYR A 31 -0.87 4.93 25.94
CA TYR A 31 -1.24 4.31 27.21
C TYR A 31 -0.08 4.43 28.18
N TYR A 32 -0.41 4.56 29.47
CA TYR A 32 0.55 4.61 30.55
C TYR A 32 0.24 3.50 31.55
N SER A 33 1.28 2.73 31.92
CA SER A 33 1.17 1.76 33.01
C SER A 33 1.04 2.46 34.36
N PRO A 34 0.63 1.73 35.43
CA PRO A 34 0.65 2.26 36.80
C PRO A 34 2.04 2.75 37.24
N SER A 35 3.09 2.19 36.64
CA SER A 35 4.49 2.60 36.82
C SER A 35 4.92 3.81 35.97
N GLY A 36 4.02 4.42 35.20
CA GLY A 36 4.29 5.59 34.35
C GLY A 36 4.93 5.29 33.00
N ARG A 37 5.08 4.02 32.60
CA ARG A 37 5.69 3.64 31.32
C ARG A 37 4.74 3.94 30.17
N LYS A 38 5.23 4.67 29.16
CA LYS A 38 4.46 5.08 27.97
C LYS A 38 4.50 4.04 26.85
N PHE A 39 3.34 3.71 26.31
CA PHE A 39 3.14 2.81 25.17
C PHE A 39 2.54 3.56 23.98
N ARG A 40 3.09 3.32 22.79
CA ARG A 40 2.68 4.00 21.54
C ARG A 40 1.92 3.08 20.58
N THR A 41 2.02 1.76 20.77
CA THR A 41 1.37 0.76 19.90
C THR A 41 0.85 -0.44 20.69
N LYS A 42 -0.17 -1.12 20.15
CA LYS A 42 -0.75 -2.34 20.74
C LYS A 42 0.28 -3.47 20.92
N PRO A 43 1.14 -3.80 19.94
CA PRO A 43 2.15 -4.86 20.12
C PRO A 43 3.16 -4.53 21.21
N GLN A 44 3.56 -3.26 21.36
CA GLN A 44 4.49 -2.84 22.41
C GLN A 44 3.88 -3.08 23.80
N MET A 45 2.60 -2.72 23.98
CA MET A 45 1.86 -2.92 25.22
C MET A 45 1.63 -4.42 25.50
N SER A 46 1.29 -5.21 24.48
CA SER A 46 1.11 -6.66 24.60
C SER A 46 2.38 -7.38 25.04
N ARG A 47 3.57 -6.99 24.53
CA ARG A 47 4.84 -7.56 25.01
C ARG A 47 5.14 -7.25 26.47
N TYR A 48 4.67 -6.11 26.98
CA TYR A 48 4.89 -5.71 28.36
C TYR A 48 3.94 -6.42 29.33
N LEU A 49 2.68 -6.56 28.95
CA LEU A 49 1.69 -7.31 29.74
C LEU A 49 1.90 -8.82 29.61
N GLY A 50 2.48 -9.30 28.51
CA GLY A 50 2.68 -10.72 28.26
C GLY A 50 1.36 -11.48 28.33
N ASP A 51 1.39 -12.63 29.00
CA ASP A 51 0.23 -13.51 29.15
C ASP A 51 -0.68 -13.13 30.32
N SER A 52 -0.34 -12.09 31.10
CA SER A 52 -1.15 -11.69 32.26
C SER A 52 -2.46 -11.00 31.87
N VAL A 53 -2.54 -10.43 30.67
CA VAL A 53 -3.71 -9.74 30.14
C VAL A 53 -3.88 -10.06 28.67
N ASP A 54 -5.00 -10.70 28.32
CA ASP A 54 -5.33 -10.95 26.92
C ASP A 54 -5.84 -9.67 26.24
N LEU A 55 -5.05 -9.17 25.28
CA LEU A 55 -5.39 -8.01 24.46
C LEU A 55 -5.98 -8.38 23.09
N THR A 56 -6.29 -9.64 22.82
CA THR A 56 -6.85 -10.07 21.52
C THR A 56 -8.09 -9.26 21.13
N THR A 57 -9.01 -9.09 22.08
CA THR A 57 -10.27 -8.34 21.92
C THR A 57 -10.15 -6.85 22.17
N PHE A 58 -8.99 -6.39 22.64
CA PHE A 58 -8.78 -5.00 22.99
C PHE A 58 -8.56 -4.14 21.74
N ASP A 59 -9.39 -3.13 21.52
CA ASP A 59 -9.17 -2.14 20.47
C ASP A 59 -8.33 -0.98 21.01
N TYR A 60 -7.09 -0.89 20.52
CA TYR A 60 -6.13 0.13 20.94
C TYR A 60 -6.60 1.55 20.64
N ARG A 61 -7.38 1.74 19.56
CA ARG A 61 -7.85 3.07 19.16
C ARG A 61 -8.92 3.57 20.11
N THR A 62 -9.89 2.72 20.46
CA THR A 62 -11.03 3.12 21.28
C THR A 62 -10.81 2.92 22.78
N GLY A 63 -9.85 2.08 23.16
CA GLY A 63 -9.60 1.71 24.56
C GLY A 63 -10.69 0.85 25.17
N LYS A 64 -11.45 0.14 24.33
CA LYS A 64 -12.58 -0.71 24.73
C LYS A 64 -12.38 -2.13 24.22
N ILE A 65 -13.05 -3.08 24.88
CA ILE A 65 -13.17 -4.45 24.39
C ILE A 65 -14.13 -4.45 23.21
N ASN A 66 -13.65 -4.93 22.07
CA ASN A 66 -14.45 -5.09 20.88
C ASN A 66 -14.66 -6.59 20.62
N SER A 67 -15.85 -7.09 20.95
CA SER A 67 -16.21 -8.49 20.77
C SER A 67 -16.14 -8.96 19.31
N SER A 68 -16.23 -8.05 18.33
CA SER A 68 -16.04 -8.40 16.92
C SER A 68 -14.60 -8.83 16.57
N LEU A 69 -13.63 -8.53 17.43
CA LEU A 69 -12.25 -9.02 17.33
C LEU A 69 -12.10 -10.46 17.83
N MET A 70 -13.11 -11.04 18.48
CA MET A 70 -13.20 -12.48 18.75
C MET A 70 -13.41 -13.23 17.42
N ARG A 71 -12.36 -13.33 16.60
CA ARG A 71 -12.39 -14.24 15.46
C ARG A 71 -12.38 -15.65 16.02
N LYS A 72 -13.46 -16.40 15.75
CA LYS A 72 -13.53 -17.85 15.98
C LYS A 72 -12.27 -18.52 15.42
N ASN A 73 -11.45 -19.09 16.30
CA ASN A 73 -10.39 -20.04 15.96
C ASN A 73 -10.97 -21.38 15.48
N LYS A 74 -11.82 -21.35 14.45
CA LYS A 74 -12.26 -22.55 13.73
C LYS A 74 -12.21 -22.32 12.23
N ARG A 75 -11.02 -21.96 11.71
CA ARG A 75 -10.60 -22.33 10.36
C ARG A 75 -9.11 -22.61 10.37
N SER A 76 -8.82 -23.91 10.29
CA SER A 76 -7.71 -24.57 9.60
C SER A 76 -6.30 -24.02 9.78
N LYS A 77 -5.39 -24.91 10.16
CA LYS A 77 -3.98 -24.87 9.78
C LYS A 77 -3.86 -24.43 8.32
N GLY A 78 -3.09 -23.36 8.06
CA GLY A 78 -2.72 -22.90 6.72
C GLY A 78 -3.35 -21.58 6.26
N ALA A 79 -2.91 -20.45 6.80
CA ALA A 79 -2.89 -19.15 6.11
C ALA A 79 -2.27 -18.07 7.02
N MET A 80 -0.94 -17.97 7.06
CA MET A 80 -0.26 -16.75 7.46
C MET A 80 -0.29 -15.78 6.27
N ALA A 81 -1.39 -15.05 6.11
CA ALA A 81 -1.47 -13.90 5.22
C ALA A 81 -1.90 -12.69 6.05
N TYR A 82 -0.97 -11.76 6.23
CA TYR A 82 -1.20 -10.44 6.82
C TYR A 82 -2.13 -9.65 5.87
N ASP A 83 -3.43 -9.84 6.03
CA ASP A 83 -4.42 -9.22 5.15
C ASP A 83 -4.82 -7.84 5.70
N TYR A 84 -4.20 -6.80 5.13
CA TYR A 84 -4.40 -5.38 5.47
C TYR A 84 -5.79 -4.84 5.04
N THR A 85 -6.64 -5.67 4.44
CA THR A 85 -7.86 -5.25 3.75
C THR A 85 -9.12 -5.18 4.64
N LYS A 86 -9.09 -5.75 5.85
CA LYS A 86 -10.31 -5.93 6.67
C LYS A 86 -10.90 -4.66 7.30
N ASN A 87 -10.28 -3.49 7.17
CA ASN A 87 -10.71 -2.27 7.87
C ASN A 87 -11.03 -1.07 6.97
N MET A 88 -10.97 -1.21 5.65
CA MET A 88 -11.45 -0.16 4.75
C MET A 88 -12.92 -0.40 4.48
N ARG A 89 -13.77 0.54 4.93
CA ARG A 89 -15.20 0.58 4.61
C ARG A 89 -15.34 0.43 3.10
N ASN A 90 -16.30 -0.39 2.69
CA ASN A 90 -16.59 -0.73 1.30
C ASN A 90 -17.09 0.53 0.58
N ASP A 91 -16.15 1.37 0.13
CA ASP A 91 -16.44 2.52 -0.70
C ASP A 91 -16.71 2.00 -2.11
N SER A 92 -17.96 2.10 -2.58
CA SER A 92 -18.34 1.70 -3.94
C SER A 92 -17.52 2.39 -5.02
N SER A 93 -16.82 3.49 -4.72
CA SER A 93 -15.88 4.14 -5.65
C SER A 93 -14.55 3.37 -5.82
N LEU A 94 -14.23 2.46 -4.90
CA LEU A 94 -13.05 1.60 -4.94
C LEU A 94 -13.35 0.21 -5.53
N MET A 95 -14.63 -0.10 -5.78
CA MET A 95 -14.99 -1.31 -6.49
C MET A 95 -14.69 -1.10 -7.98
N PRO A 96 -13.78 -1.88 -8.58
CA PRO A 96 -13.53 -1.78 -10.00
C PRO A 96 -14.83 -2.13 -10.75
N PRO A 97 -15.17 -1.39 -11.82
CA PRO A 97 -16.42 -1.60 -12.54
C PRO A 97 -16.50 -3.04 -13.03
N ILE A 98 -17.58 -3.73 -12.65
CA ILE A 98 -17.86 -5.09 -13.12
C ILE A 98 -18.19 -4.98 -14.60
N ARG A 99 -17.38 -5.62 -15.45
CA ARG A 99 -17.65 -5.69 -16.88
C ARG A 99 -18.96 -6.45 -17.10
N GLN A 100 -20.02 -5.72 -17.45
CA GLN A 100 -21.27 -6.27 -17.95
C GLN A 100 -21.09 -6.74 -19.40
N THR A 101 -20.18 -7.68 -19.65
CA THR A 101 -20.09 -8.32 -20.96
C THR A 101 -20.76 -9.67 -20.85
N ALA A 102 -22.09 -9.66 -20.84
CA ALA A 102 -22.84 -10.86 -21.16
C ALA A 102 -22.52 -11.21 -22.62
N SER A 103 -21.85 -12.33 -22.84
CA SER A 103 -21.54 -12.88 -24.16
C SER A 103 -20.63 -12.00 -25.06
N ILE A 104 -19.32 -12.05 -24.81
CA ILE A 104 -18.32 -11.76 -25.84
C ILE A 104 -18.32 -12.97 -26.78
N PHE A 105 -19.10 -12.86 -27.85
CA PHE A 105 -18.92 -13.75 -28.99
C PHE A 105 -17.48 -13.58 -29.49
N LYS A 106 -16.78 -14.70 -29.67
CA LYS A 106 -15.37 -14.79 -30.05
C LYS A 106 -15.14 -14.14 -31.42
N GLN A 107 -15.02 -12.82 -31.45
CA GLN A 107 -14.54 -12.09 -32.61
C GLN A 107 -13.02 -12.32 -32.69
N PRO A 108 -12.48 -12.79 -33.82
CA PRO A 108 -11.04 -12.91 -33.98
C PRO A 108 -10.40 -11.52 -33.85
N VAL A 109 -9.42 -11.40 -32.96
CA VAL A 109 -8.64 -10.16 -32.78
C VAL A 109 -7.32 -10.32 -33.52
N THR A 110 -6.96 -9.33 -34.35
CA THR A 110 -5.69 -9.30 -35.07
C THR A 110 -4.55 -8.97 -34.11
N VAL A 111 -3.62 -9.91 -33.93
CA VAL A 111 -2.42 -9.70 -33.10
C VAL A 111 -1.40 -8.90 -33.92
N VAL A 112 -1.26 -7.61 -33.62
CA VAL A 112 -0.21 -6.77 -34.20
C VAL A 112 1.06 -6.94 -33.37
N LYS A 113 2.08 -7.58 -33.96
CA LYS A 113 3.42 -7.67 -33.36
C LYS A 113 4.25 -6.50 -33.87
N SER A 114 4.73 -5.65 -32.98
CA SER A 114 5.59 -4.50 -33.33
C SER A 114 7.04 -4.87 -33.63
N GLN A 115 7.46 -6.11 -33.35
CA GLN A 115 8.85 -6.57 -33.50
C GLN A 115 8.89 -7.96 -34.19
N PRO A 116 9.52 -8.10 -35.37
CA PRO A 116 9.58 -9.36 -36.11
C PRO A 116 10.44 -10.44 -35.42
N ASP A 117 11.47 -10.06 -34.65
CA ASP A 117 12.42 -10.99 -34.01
C ASP A 117 12.11 -11.32 -32.54
N SER A 118 10.96 -10.87 -32.02
CA SER A 118 10.60 -11.09 -30.61
C SER A 118 10.22 -12.55 -30.36
N ARG A 119 11.19 -13.35 -29.93
CA ARG A 119 10.96 -14.69 -29.37
C ARG A 119 10.34 -14.53 -27.99
N VAL A 120 9.02 -14.63 -27.92
CA VAL A 120 8.29 -14.69 -26.64
C VAL A 120 8.78 -15.93 -25.89
N LYS A 121 9.62 -15.74 -24.87
CA LYS A 121 9.83 -16.78 -23.84
C LYS A 121 8.44 -17.11 -23.29
N GLN A 122 7.98 -18.35 -23.48
CA GLN A 122 6.73 -18.81 -22.89
C GLN A 122 6.74 -18.50 -21.39
N GLU A 123 5.67 -17.82 -20.97
CA GLU A 123 5.44 -17.19 -19.67
C GLU A 123 6.12 -17.84 -18.46
N LEU A 124 6.72 -17.01 -17.61
CA LEU A 124 6.78 -17.32 -16.19
C LEU A 124 5.34 -17.48 -15.71
N LYS A 125 5.02 -18.70 -15.25
CA LYS A 125 3.71 -19.04 -14.69
C LYS A 125 3.26 -17.97 -13.70
N HIS A 126 2.00 -17.58 -13.83
CA HIS A 126 1.30 -16.58 -13.03
C HIS A 126 1.54 -16.78 -11.52
N GLY A 127 2.54 -16.10 -10.98
CA GLY A 127 2.72 -15.85 -9.56
C GLY A 127 2.13 -14.48 -9.24
N SER A 128 1.36 -14.40 -8.15
CA SER A 128 0.68 -13.22 -7.61
C SER A 128 1.29 -11.86 -8.01
N GLN A 129 0.79 -11.25 -9.07
CA GLN A 129 1.08 -9.84 -9.39
C GLN A 129 0.22 -8.96 -8.48
N THR A 130 0.73 -8.71 -7.27
CA THR A 130 0.24 -7.71 -6.32
C THR A 130 0.59 -6.28 -6.75
N GLU A 131 1.17 -6.09 -7.93
CA GLU A 131 1.72 -4.81 -8.32
C GLU A 131 0.64 -3.91 -8.94
N ARG A 132 0.37 -2.78 -8.27
CA ARG A 132 -0.51 -1.72 -8.74
C ARG A 132 -0.12 -1.31 -10.16
N PRO A 133 -1.07 -0.87 -11.02
CA PRO A 133 -0.73 -0.34 -12.34
C PRO A 133 0.29 0.80 -12.16
N LYS A 134 1.54 0.53 -12.54
CA LYS A 134 2.59 1.55 -12.55
C LYS A 134 2.31 2.49 -13.70
N GLN A 135 2.46 3.79 -13.43
CA GLN A 135 2.34 4.84 -14.44
C GLN A 135 3.41 4.61 -15.52
N LEU A 136 3.03 3.98 -16.64
CA LEU A 136 3.97 3.54 -17.69
C LEU A 136 4.62 4.70 -18.45
N PHE A 137 4.06 5.92 -18.36
CA PHE A 137 4.49 7.05 -19.19
C PHE A 137 4.66 8.33 -18.35
N TRP A 138 5.41 8.26 -17.25
CA TRP A 138 5.88 9.49 -16.60
C TRP A 138 6.84 10.27 -17.51
N GLU A 139 7.57 9.59 -18.40
CA GLU A 139 8.45 10.19 -19.41
C GLU A 139 7.70 11.19 -20.31
N LYS A 140 6.48 10.86 -20.75
CA LYS A 140 5.66 11.79 -21.56
C LYS A 140 5.27 13.06 -20.80
N ARG A 141 5.17 13.02 -19.46
CA ARG A 141 4.94 14.22 -18.65
C ARG A 141 6.18 15.13 -18.64
N LEU A 142 7.36 14.55 -18.84
CA LEU A 142 8.63 15.26 -18.86
C LEU A 142 9.08 15.62 -20.29
N GLU A 143 8.22 15.40 -21.29
CA GLU A 143 8.47 15.83 -22.66
C GLU A 143 8.74 17.34 -22.67
N ARG A 144 9.85 17.77 -23.30
CA ARG A 144 10.33 19.18 -23.34
C ARG A 144 10.81 19.76 -22.01
N MET A 145 11.09 18.92 -21.01
CA MET A 145 11.81 19.34 -19.82
C MET A 145 13.26 18.87 -19.94
N ASP A 146 14.22 19.77 -19.92
CA ASP A 146 15.65 19.42 -20.02
C ASP A 146 16.35 19.50 -18.66
N ALA A 147 17.29 18.59 -18.45
CA ALA A 147 18.12 18.60 -17.26
C ALA A 147 19.24 19.63 -17.47
N SER A 148 19.46 20.51 -16.49
CA SER A 148 20.57 21.46 -16.50
C SER A 148 21.39 21.37 -15.21
N ASN A 149 22.68 21.69 -15.31
CA ASN A 149 23.57 21.79 -14.15
C ASN A 149 23.32 23.12 -13.39
N VAL A 150 24.00 23.32 -12.25
CA VAL A 150 23.98 24.57 -11.46
C VAL A 150 24.38 25.79 -12.29
N GLU A 151 25.18 25.58 -13.34
CA GLU A 151 25.62 26.62 -14.30
C GLU A 151 24.63 26.84 -15.46
N LEU A 152 23.45 26.21 -15.43
CA LEU A 152 22.40 26.25 -16.46
C LEU A 152 22.80 25.68 -17.83
N GLU A 153 23.90 24.95 -17.92
CA GLU A 153 24.25 24.17 -19.11
C GLU A 153 23.29 22.98 -19.27
N GLU A 154 22.73 22.83 -20.48
CA GLU A 154 21.85 21.71 -20.84
C GLU A 154 22.66 20.41 -20.93
N LEU A 155 22.18 19.35 -20.27
CA LEU A 155 22.79 18.02 -20.37
C LEU A 155 22.30 17.34 -21.65
N GLU A 156 23.23 16.78 -22.43
CA GLU A 156 22.90 16.00 -23.62
C GLU A 156 22.11 14.73 -23.28
N ASN A 157 21.22 14.35 -24.19
CA ASN A 157 20.44 13.12 -24.08
C ASN A 157 21.36 11.90 -24.26
N PHE A 158 21.16 10.86 -23.44
CA PHE A 158 21.89 9.60 -23.59
C PHE A 158 21.33 8.77 -24.75
N ASP A 159 22.21 8.25 -25.61
CA ASP A 159 21.83 7.28 -26.63
C ASP A 159 21.67 5.88 -26.01
N LEU A 160 20.49 5.29 -26.17
CA LEU A 160 20.26 3.93 -25.72
C LEU A 160 21.19 2.94 -26.44
N PRO A 161 21.71 1.92 -25.73
CA PRO A 161 22.48 0.85 -26.35
C PRO A 161 21.70 0.18 -27.50
N VAL A 162 22.40 -0.29 -28.52
CA VAL A 162 21.81 -0.85 -29.76
C VAL A 162 20.80 -2.00 -29.53
N ASN A 163 20.90 -2.70 -28.41
CA ASN A 163 20.00 -3.78 -28.01
C ASN A 163 18.75 -3.31 -27.25
N MET A 164 18.65 -2.02 -26.90
CA MET A 164 17.54 -1.42 -26.18
C MET A 164 16.75 -0.52 -27.13
N LYS A 165 15.57 -1.00 -27.55
CA LYS A 165 14.69 -0.25 -28.44
C LYS A 165 13.52 0.34 -27.66
N PRO A 166 13.11 1.58 -27.96
CA PRO A 166 11.94 2.18 -27.35
C PRO A 166 10.66 1.45 -27.78
N VAL A 167 9.74 1.23 -26.85
CA VAL A 167 8.48 0.54 -27.09
C VAL A 167 7.30 1.40 -26.64
N GLY A 168 6.55 1.92 -27.61
CA GLY A 168 5.36 2.72 -27.34
C GLY A 168 4.99 3.60 -28.54
N PRO A 169 3.73 4.01 -28.67
CA PRO A 169 3.32 4.96 -29.70
C PRO A 169 3.95 6.33 -29.42
N HIS A 170 4.50 6.96 -30.46
CA HIS A 170 5.07 8.32 -30.42
C HIS A 170 6.24 8.53 -29.45
N MET A 171 7.14 7.56 -29.31
CA MET A 171 8.39 7.77 -28.56
C MET A 171 9.40 8.58 -29.39
N SER A 172 9.73 9.79 -28.92
CA SER A 172 10.83 10.63 -29.44
C SER A 172 12.11 10.41 -28.64
N LYS A 173 13.26 10.90 -29.14
CA LYS A 173 14.54 10.86 -28.41
C LYS A 173 14.42 11.44 -26.99
N ASP A 174 13.64 12.51 -26.83
CA ASP A 174 13.41 13.20 -25.55
C ASP A 174 12.57 12.39 -24.56
N THR A 175 11.85 11.39 -25.06
CA THR A 175 11.00 10.50 -24.24
C THR A 175 11.69 9.18 -23.93
N LEU A 176 12.88 8.91 -24.49
CA LEU A 176 13.62 7.69 -24.21
C LEU A 176 14.32 7.82 -22.86
N LEU A 177 14.29 6.76 -22.05
CA LEU A 177 14.89 6.65 -20.72
C LEU A 177 16.17 7.49 -20.54
N ARG A 178 16.03 8.55 -19.71
CA ARG A 178 17.14 9.26 -19.05
C ARG A 178 17.70 8.44 -17.90
#